data_AF-A0A945U8U4-F1
#
_entry.id   AF-A0A945U8U4-F1
#
_cell.length_a   1.000
_cell.length_b   1.000
_cell.length_c   1.000
_cell.angle_alpha   90.00
_cell.angle_beta   90.00
_cell.angle_gamma   90.00
#
_symmetry.space_group_name_H-M   'P 1'
#
loop_
_entity.id
_entity.type
_entity.pdbx_description
1 polymer ?
#
loop_
_entity_poly.entity_id
_entity_poly.type
_entity_poly.pdbx_seq_one_letter_code
_entity_poly.pdbx_strand_id
1 'polypeptide(L)'
;MIRPHDSVIVQTLGRFIIPVVQIFGLYVLFFGQYGPGGGFVGGVILGTGMILSVLIFGHDASRSQYARNVLHGDGVGMLIYAGVGGLCMIGGGEFLNYANLEIPGLETASR
;
A
#
# COMPACT_ATOMS: atom_id res chain seq x y z
N MET A 1 -27.07 -2.04 2.78
CA MET A 1 -25.82 -2.79 2.51
C MET A 1 -25.62 -2.88 1.01
N ILE A 2 -24.39 -2.65 0.53
CA ILE A 2 -24.04 -2.74 -0.90
C ILE A 2 -24.17 -4.21 -1.32
N ARG A 3 -25.02 -4.48 -2.31
CA ARG A 3 -25.25 -5.83 -2.86
C ARG A 3 -24.33 -6.08 -4.07
N PRO A 4 -24.06 -7.35 -4.41
CA PRO A 4 -23.35 -7.68 -5.65
C PRO A 4 -24.09 -7.11 -6.86
N HIS A 5 -23.32 -6.72 -7.88
CA HIS A 5 -23.86 -6.19 -9.13
C HIS A 5 -24.46 -7.32 -9.99
N ASP A 6 -25.67 -7.15 -10.54
CA ASP A 6 -26.42 -8.24 -11.19
C ASP A 6 -25.79 -8.75 -12.51
N SER A 7 -25.00 -7.90 -13.18
CA SER A 7 -24.34 -8.26 -14.45
C SER A 7 -23.16 -9.24 -14.27
N VAL A 8 -23.28 -10.42 -14.87
CA VAL A 8 -22.21 -11.43 -14.96
C VAL A 8 -20.96 -10.88 -15.65
N ILE A 9 -21.12 -10.01 -16.65
CA ILE A 9 -20.00 -9.39 -17.38
C ILE A 9 -19.18 -8.53 -16.44
N VAL A 10 -19.84 -7.69 -15.63
CA VAL A 10 -19.19 -6.79 -14.67
C VAL A 10 -18.46 -7.59 -13.59
N GLN A 11 -19.10 -8.64 -13.06
CA GLN A 11 -18.48 -9.51 -12.07
C GLN A 11 -17.25 -10.25 -12.63
N THR A 12 -17.33 -10.72 -13.89
CA THR A 12 -16.23 -11.44 -14.55
C THR A 12 -15.06 -10.51 -14.83
N LEU A 13 -15.31 -9.32 -15.40
CA LEU A 13 -14.29 -8.30 -15.61
C LEU A 13 -13.67 -7.84 -14.30
N GLY A 14 -14.48 -7.63 -13.25
CA GLY A 14 -14.00 -7.23 -11.93
C GLY A 14 -13.01 -8.22 -11.33
N ARG A 15 -13.20 -9.53 -11.54
CA ARG A 15 -12.24 -10.56 -11.10
C ARG A 15 -10.87 -10.40 -11.72
N PHE A 16 -10.80 -9.90 -12.97
CA PHE A 16 -9.56 -9.70 -13.71
C PHE A 16 -8.96 -8.30 -13.54
N ILE A 17 -9.78 -7.24 -13.55
CA ILE A 17 -9.32 -5.85 -13.48
C ILE A 17 -8.79 -5.50 -12.10
N ILE A 18 -9.48 -5.89 -11.02
CA ILE A 18 -9.06 -5.53 -9.66
C ILE A 18 -7.63 -5.99 -9.33
N PRO A 19 -7.20 -7.25 -9.58
CA PRO A 19 -5.82 -7.63 -9.30
C PRO A 19 -4.81 -6.87 -10.18
N VAL A 20 -5.16 -6.55 -11.44
CA VAL A 20 -4.31 -5.73 -12.32
C VAL A 20 -4.15 -4.31 -11.75
N VAL A 21 -5.24 -3.68 -11.29
CA VAL A 21 -5.19 -2.37 -10.60
C VAL A 21 -4.33 -2.44 -9.34
N GLN A 22 -4.44 -3.54 -8.57
CA GLN A 22 -3.64 -3.71 -7.36
C GLN A 22 -2.14 -3.86 -7.67
N ILE A 23 -1.78 -4.66 -8.66
CA ILE A 23 -0.39 -4.79 -9.13
C ILE A 23 0.14 -3.44 -9.62
N PHE A 24 -0.67 -2.69 -10.37
CA PHE A 24 -0.30 -1.36 -10.83
C PHE A 24 -0.11 -0.37 -9.67
N GLY A 25 -0.97 -0.41 -8.65
CA GLY A 25 -0.81 0.39 -7.44
C GLY A 25 0.50 0.09 -6.70
N LEU A 26 0.91 -1.18 -6.62
CA LEU A 26 2.22 -1.59 -6.06
C LEU A 26 3.39 -1.09 -6.91
N TYR A 27 3.27 -1.13 -8.24
CA TYR A 27 4.27 -0.55 -9.13
C TYR A 27 4.44 0.95 -8.86
N VAL A 28 3.34 1.72 -8.81
CA VAL A 28 3.39 3.17 -8.53
C VAL A 28 3.94 3.47 -7.14
N LEU A 29 3.65 2.61 -6.15
CA LEU A 29 4.18 2.70 -4.79
C LEU A 29 5.71 2.57 -4.76
N PHE A 30 6.27 1.54 -5.41
CA PHE A 30 7.71 1.23 -5.32
C PHE A 30 8.57 2.05 -6.29
N PHE A 31 8.05 2.41 -7.46
CA PHE A 31 8.82 3.07 -8.51
C PHE A 31 8.62 4.60 -8.57
N GLY A 32 7.89 5.17 -7.62
CA GLY A 32 7.65 6.62 -7.53
C GLY A 32 8.91 7.49 -7.37
N GLN A 33 10.06 6.90 -7.04
CA GLN A 33 11.34 7.62 -6.99
C GLN A 33 12.00 7.80 -8.37
N TYR A 34 11.62 6.99 -9.35
CA TYR A 34 12.19 7.01 -10.71
C TYR A 34 11.28 7.68 -11.74
N GLY A 35 10.08 8.13 -11.33
CA GLY A 35 9.08 8.71 -12.21
C GLY A 35 7.88 9.25 -11.43
N PRO A 36 6.81 9.72 -12.11
CA PRO A 36 5.60 10.19 -11.44
C PRO A 36 4.96 9.05 -10.64
N GLY A 37 4.73 9.26 -9.34
CA GLY A 37 4.15 8.24 -8.47
C GLY A 37 4.38 8.50 -6.98
N GLY A 38 4.58 7.43 -6.23
CA GLY A 38 4.92 7.45 -4.80
C GLY A 38 3.83 6.87 -3.90
N GLY A 39 4.07 6.96 -2.59
CA GLY A 39 3.23 6.32 -1.57
C GLY A 39 1.77 6.75 -1.59
N PHE A 40 1.50 8.04 -1.76
CA PHE A 40 0.13 8.57 -1.76
C PHE A 40 -0.66 8.06 -2.97
N VAL A 41 -0.14 8.27 -4.19
CA VAL A 41 -0.83 7.88 -5.43
C VAL A 41 -0.99 6.35 -5.50
N GLY A 42 0.05 5.59 -5.16
CA GLY A 42 -0.01 4.13 -5.07
C GLY A 42 -1.09 3.66 -4.08
N GLY A 43 -1.15 4.28 -2.90
CA GLY A 43 -2.19 4.02 -1.90
C GLY A 43 -3.61 4.29 -2.40
N VAL A 44 -3.83 5.41 -3.10
CA VAL A 44 -5.14 5.75 -3.70
C VAL A 44 -5.56 4.71 -4.74
N ILE A 45 -4.64 4.24 -5.59
CA ILE A 45 -4.92 3.20 -6.59
C ILE A 45 -5.32 1.88 -5.91
N LEU A 46 -4.55 1.46 -4.89
CA LEU A 46 -4.85 0.26 -4.11
C LEU A 46 -6.22 0.35 -3.42
N GLY A 47 -6.52 1.49 -2.78
CA GLY A 47 -7.81 1.76 -2.15
C GLY A 47 -8.96 1.77 -3.14
N THR A 48 -8.76 2.35 -4.33
CA THR A 48 -9.76 2.33 -5.42
C THR A 48 -10.07 0.91 -5.87
N GLY A 49 -9.05 0.03 -5.96
CA GLY A 49 -9.26 -1.39 -6.25
C GLY A 49 -10.13 -2.10 -5.19
N MET A 50 -9.98 -1.74 -3.92
CA MET A 50 -10.83 -2.25 -2.84
C MET A 50 -12.26 -1.72 -2.92
N ILE A 51 -12.43 -0.42 -3.16
CA ILE A 51 -13.75 0.20 -3.35
C ILE A 51 -14.47 -0.46 -4.54
N LEU A 52 -13.77 -0.64 -5.65
CA LEU A 52 -14.31 -1.31 -6.84
C LEU A 52 -14.74 -2.75 -6.54
N SER A 53 -13.97 -3.47 -5.71
CA SER A 53 -14.36 -4.82 -5.25
C SER A 53 -15.68 -4.81 -4.47
N VAL A 54 -15.87 -3.85 -3.56
CA VAL A 54 -17.09 -3.73 -2.76
C VAL A 54 -18.28 -3.37 -3.64
N LEU A 55 -18.09 -2.49 -4.62
CA LEU A 55 -19.14 -2.08 -5.56
C LEU A 55 -19.59 -3.23 -6.48
N ILE A 56 -18.65 -4.09 -6.92
CA ILE A 56 -18.96 -5.18 -7.86
C ILE A 56 -19.50 -6.42 -7.13
N PHE A 57 -18.88 -6.82 -6.02
CA PHE A 57 -19.20 -8.09 -5.34
C PHE A 57 -20.05 -7.91 -4.09
N GLY A 58 -20.38 -6.69 -3.72
CA GLY A 58 -21.12 -6.39 -2.50
C GLY A 58 -20.25 -6.38 -1.24
N HIS A 59 -20.86 -5.95 -0.16
CA HIS A 59 -20.21 -5.74 1.13
C HIS A 59 -19.75 -7.04 1.82
N ASP A 60 -20.46 -8.16 1.63
CA ASP A 60 -20.21 -9.40 2.38
C ASP A 60 -19.33 -10.41 1.62
N ALA A 61 -18.88 -10.07 0.41
CA ALA A 61 -17.96 -10.91 -0.32
C ALA A 61 -16.63 -11.05 0.45
N SER A 62 -16.03 -12.25 0.44
CA SER A 62 -14.71 -12.53 1.07
C SER A 62 -13.63 -11.49 0.70
N ARG A 63 -13.69 -10.92 -0.52
CA ARG A 63 -12.78 -9.88 -1.00
C ARG A 63 -12.97 -8.51 -0.32
N SER A 64 -14.17 -8.23 0.21
CA SER A 64 -14.49 -7.05 1.03
C SER A 64 -13.99 -7.20 2.48
N GLN A 65 -13.97 -8.43 3.03
CA GLN A 65 -13.40 -8.68 4.36
C GLN A 65 -11.91 -8.34 4.44
N TYR A 66 -11.15 -8.56 3.35
CA TYR A 66 -9.75 -8.17 3.29
C TYR A 66 -9.56 -6.66 3.45
N ALA A 67 -10.42 -5.84 2.83
CA ALA A 67 -10.40 -4.39 2.98
C ALA A 67 -10.64 -3.95 4.44
N ARG A 68 -11.50 -4.67 5.17
CA ARG A 68 -11.72 -4.41 6.61
C ARG A 68 -10.51 -4.73 7.47
N ASN A 69 -9.78 -5.81 7.19
CA ASN A 69 -8.56 -6.13 7.93
C ASN A 69 -7.45 -5.11 7.64
N VAL A 70 -7.35 -4.62 6.40
CA VAL A 70 -6.41 -3.55 6.05
C VAL A 70 -6.73 -2.23 6.76
N LEU A 71 -8.01 -1.92 6.97
CA LEU A 71 -8.43 -0.74 7.76
C LEU A 71 -7.93 -0.77 9.20
N HIS A 72 -7.81 -1.95 9.82
CA HIS A 72 -7.22 -2.07 11.16
C HIS A 72 -5.70 -1.84 11.16
N GLY A 73 -5.07 -1.80 9.99
CA GLY A 73 -3.64 -1.59 9.80
C GLY A 73 -3.27 -0.19 9.29
N ASP A 74 -4.18 0.79 9.35
CA ASP A 74 -3.94 2.17 8.90
C ASP A 74 -2.71 2.81 9.57
N GLY A 75 -2.50 2.52 10.86
CA GLY A 75 -1.35 2.97 11.64
C GLY A 75 -0.03 2.28 11.30
N VAL A 76 -0.04 1.16 10.56
CA VAL A 76 1.19 0.40 10.24
C VAL A 76 2.16 1.25 9.42
N GLY A 77 1.65 2.02 8.45
CA GLY A 77 2.49 2.94 7.67
C GLY A 77 3.15 4.02 8.54
N MET A 78 2.41 4.55 9.52
CA MET A 78 2.94 5.53 10.47
C MET A 78 3.98 4.90 11.41
N LEU A 79 3.74 3.68 11.88
CA LEU A 79 4.71 2.94 12.69
C LEU A 79 6.00 2.64 11.93
N ILE A 80 5.92 2.29 10.65
CA ILE A 80 7.10 2.11 9.79
C ILE A 80 7.85 3.44 9.65
N TYR A 81 7.16 4.53 9.34
CA TYR A 81 7.78 5.86 9.19
C TYR A 81 8.48 6.32 10.48
N ALA A 82 7.79 6.24 11.61
CA ALA A 82 8.33 6.59 12.92
C ALA A 82 9.46 5.64 13.34
N GLY A 83 9.33 4.34 13.07
CA GLY A 83 10.33 3.33 13.36
C GLY A 83 11.63 3.56 12.60
N VAL A 84 11.55 3.81 11.28
CA VAL A 84 12.73 4.11 10.46
C VAL A 84 13.43 5.38 10.94
N GLY A 85 12.69 6.45 11.20
CA GLY A 85 13.29 7.68 11.72
C GLY A 85 13.86 7.54 13.13
N GLY A 86 13.21 6.75 14.00
CA GLY A 86 13.71 6.41 15.33
C GLY A 86 15.00 5.58 15.28
N LEU A 87 15.12 4.65 14.33
CA LEU A 87 16.37 3.90 14.10
C LEU A 87 17.52 4.82 13.70
N CYS A 88 17.30 5.83 12.84
CA CYS A 88 18.32 6.85 12.54
C CYS A 88 18.77 7.60 13.81
N MET A 89 17.83 7.94 14.71
CA MET A 89 18.15 8.64 15.95
C MET A 89 18.91 7.77 16.96
N ILE A 90 18.60 6.48 17.04
CA ILE A 90 19.35 5.51 17.86
C ILE A 90 20.79 5.39 17.34
N GLY A 91 21.00 5.47 16.03
CA GLY A 91 22.32 5.54 15.39
C GLY A 91 23.08 6.86 15.59
N GLY A 92 22.54 7.80 16.38
CA GLY A 92 23.17 9.10 16.64
C GLY A 92 22.95 10.16 15.55
N GLY A 93 22.08 9.89 14.57
CA GLY A 93 21.69 10.83 13.52
C GLY A 93 20.43 11.64 13.84
N GLU A 94 20.10 12.58 12.95
CA GLU A 94 18.82 13.30 12.96
C GLU A 94 17.68 12.40 12.44
N PHE A 95 16.43 12.71 12.78
CA PHE A 95 15.25 11.96 12.33
C PHE A 95 15.20 11.88 10.78
N LEU A 96 15.09 10.65 10.25
CA LEU A 96 15.11 10.33 8.80
C LEU A 96 16.39 10.74 8.06
N ASN A 97 17.46 11.08 8.78
CA ASN A 97 18.77 11.22 8.15
C ASN A 97 19.37 9.83 7.90
N TYR A 98 19.21 9.35 6.67
CA TYR A 98 19.68 8.04 6.24
C TYR A 98 21.22 7.93 6.16
N ALA A 99 21.95 9.04 6.12
CA ALA A 99 23.42 9.02 6.04
C ALA A 99 24.07 8.48 7.32
N ASN A 100 23.36 8.56 8.44
CA ASN A 100 23.83 8.13 9.76
C ASN A 100 23.17 6.83 10.24
N LEU A 101 22.52 6.09 9.32
CA LEU A 101 21.90 4.81 9.65
C LEU A 101 22.95 3.69 9.58
N GLU A 102 23.79 3.59 10.61
CA GLU A 102 24.77 2.51 10.76
C GLU A 102 24.06 1.24 11.22
N ILE A 103 23.67 0.37 10.28
CA ILE A 103 23.09 -0.94 10.59
C ILE A 103 24.24 -1.93 10.81
N PRO A 104 24.37 -2.55 11.99
CA PRO A 104 25.44 -3.53 12.25
C PRO A 104 25.41 -4.68 11.23
N GLY A 105 26.47 -4.83 10.44
CA GLY A 105 26.60 -5.89 9.42
C GLY A 105 26.22 -5.50 7.99
N LEU A 106 25.80 -4.25 7.74
CA LEU A 106 25.69 -3.68 6.40
C LEU A 106 26.73 -2.58 6.25
N GLU A 107 27.69 -2.74 5.34
CA GLU A 107 28.55 -1.63 4.95
C GLU A 107 27.63 -0.53 4.41
N THR A 108 27.57 0.59 5.12
CA THR A 108 26.97 1.81 4.61
C THR A 108 27.70 2.12 3.32
N ALA A 109 27.00 2.03 2.19
CA ALA A 109 27.52 2.45 0.90
C ALA A 109 27.91 3.93 1.06
N SER A 110 29.19 4.16 1.33
CA SER A 110 29.81 5.47 1.30
C SER A 110 29.49 6.05 -0.06
N ARG A 111 28.75 7.15 -0.07
CA ARG A 111 28.77 8.03 -1.23
C ARG A 111 30.19 8.56 -1.42
#